data_AF-A0A967LR44-F1
#
_entry.id   AF-A0A967LR44-F1
#
_cell.length_a   1.000
_cell.length_b   1.000
_cell.length_c   1.000
_cell.angle_alpha   90.00
_cell.angle_beta   90.00
_cell.angle_gamma   90.00
#
_symmetry.space_group_name_H-M   'P 1'
#
loop_
_entity.id
_entity.type
_entity.pdbx_description
1 polymer ?
#
loop_
_entity_poly.entity_id
_entity_poly.type
_entity_poly.pdbx_seq_one_letter_code
_entity_poly.pdbx_strand_id
1 'polypeptide(L)'
;AVVARTDLGRDERVVLAGHLDTVPVAGNLPTRWDGDLLWGRGTVDMKGGVAVALRLAAHVPAPNRDLTYVFYDNEEVEAAKNGLGRVARNHPEWLAGDFAVLLEPTGSVVEGGCNGTLRAAVAVPGTAAHSARWWMGANAIHAAGEVLDRLRAYRPAEVEVDGLVYREGLNAVGITGGVAGNVIPDRCVVTVNYRFAPDKSVAEAADHVRKVFDGFDVSLTDSAPGARPGLAHPAAASFLAAVGGTPRAKDGWTDVARFAELGAPAV
;
A
#
# COMPACT_ATOMS: atom_id res chain seq x y z
N ALA A 1 -9.26 15.72 6.06
CA ALA A 1 -10.00 14.66 6.77
C ALA A 1 -11.18 15.24 7.56
N VAL A 2 -12.32 14.57 7.53
CA VAL A 2 -13.47 14.77 8.41
C VAL A 2 -13.46 13.63 9.43
N VAL A 3 -13.46 13.97 10.72
CA VAL A 3 -13.43 13.00 11.81
C VAL A 3 -14.65 13.23 12.71
N ALA A 4 -15.36 12.16 13.02
CA ALA A 4 -16.51 12.18 13.93
C ALA A 4 -16.43 10.97 14.87
N ARG A 5 -16.89 11.11 16.11
CA ARG A 5 -16.88 9.99 17.08
C ARG A 5 -18.10 10.00 17.96
N THR A 6 -18.48 8.81 18.43
CA THR A 6 -19.42 8.66 19.54
C THR A 6 -18.70 8.85 20.88
N ASP A 7 -19.47 9.19 21.92
CA ASP A 7 -19.00 9.31 23.30
C ASP A 7 -20.01 8.65 24.24
N LEU A 8 -20.25 7.35 24.03
CA LEU A 8 -21.26 6.58 24.74
C LEU A 8 -20.70 5.85 25.96
N GLY A 9 -19.40 5.96 26.22
CA GLY A 9 -18.72 5.33 27.35
C GLY A 9 -18.66 3.81 27.24
N ARG A 10 -18.46 3.28 26.03
CA ARG A 10 -18.27 1.84 25.82
C ARG A 10 -16.84 1.43 26.18
N ASP A 11 -16.65 0.17 26.57
CA ASP A 11 -15.34 -0.35 27.00
C ASP A 11 -14.32 -0.42 25.86
N GLU A 12 -14.80 -0.65 24.62
CA GLU A 12 -13.96 -0.75 23.41
C GLU A 12 -14.40 0.29 22.36
N ARG A 13 -13.45 0.73 21.54
CA ARG A 13 -13.64 1.63 20.40
C ARG A 13 -13.15 1.02 19.09
N VAL A 14 -13.96 1.14 18.04
CA VAL A 14 -13.60 0.78 16.66
C VAL A 14 -13.47 2.02 15.79
N VAL A 15 -12.39 2.10 15.02
CA VAL A 15 -12.19 3.14 14.01
C VAL A 15 -12.64 2.62 12.64
N LEU A 16 -13.55 3.32 11.99
CA LEU A 16 -13.96 3.08 10.61
C LEU A 16 -13.34 4.18 9.74
N ALA A 17 -12.38 3.81 8.90
CA ALA A 17 -11.64 4.77 8.09
C ALA A 17 -11.83 4.51 6.59
N GLY A 18 -11.90 5.59 5.82
CA GLY A 18 -11.87 5.51 4.36
C GLY A 18 -11.53 6.81 3.68
N HIS A 19 -10.90 6.71 2.51
CA HIS A 19 -10.47 7.88 1.75
C HIS A 19 -11.58 8.41 0.84
N LEU A 20 -11.52 9.72 0.58
CA LEU A 20 -12.51 10.47 -0.17
C LEU A 20 -12.06 10.79 -1.60
N ASP A 21 -10.75 10.78 -1.82
CA ASP A 21 -10.16 11.00 -3.12
C ASP A 21 -10.31 9.77 -4.02
N THR A 22 -9.85 9.91 -5.24
CA THR A 22 -9.77 8.83 -6.22
C THR A 22 -8.61 9.13 -7.16
N VAL A 23 -8.04 8.11 -7.80
CA VAL A 23 -7.21 8.35 -9.00
C VAL A 23 -7.92 9.23 -10.06
N PRO A 24 -7.18 9.85 -11.00
CA PRO A 24 -7.77 10.74 -12.01
C PRO A 24 -8.98 10.15 -12.75
N VAL A 25 -9.98 11.02 -12.97
CA VAL A 25 -11.18 10.69 -13.75
C VAL A 25 -10.77 10.43 -15.20
N ALA A 26 -11.34 9.39 -15.81
CA ALA A 26 -11.03 8.95 -17.16
C ALA A 26 -12.32 8.59 -17.92
N GLY A 27 -13.19 9.57 -18.15
CA GLY A 27 -14.46 9.35 -18.87
C GLY A 27 -15.47 8.44 -18.15
N ASN A 28 -15.26 8.19 -16.87
CA ASN A 28 -16.03 7.26 -16.03
C ASN A 28 -16.97 7.99 -15.05
N LEU A 29 -17.42 9.18 -15.45
CA LEU A 29 -18.45 9.96 -14.76
C LEU A 29 -19.44 10.49 -15.82
N PRO A 30 -20.73 10.69 -15.48
CA PRO A 30 -21.36 10.43 -14.18
C PRO A 30 -21.51 8.93 -13.89
N THR A 31 -21.88 8.59 -12.65
CA THR A 31 -22.19 7.21 -12.27
C THR A 31 -23.49 6.72 -12.92
N ARG A 32 -23.57 5.42 -13.26
CA ARG A 32 -24.73 4.79 -13.93
C ARG A 32 -25.03 3.43 -13.32
N TRP A 33 -26.31 3.12 -13.15
CA TRP A 33 -26.76 1.75 -12.89
C TRP A 33 -26.82 0.92 -14.19
N ASP A 34 -26.35 -0.32 -14.10
CA ASP A 34 -26.44 -1.33 -15.14
C ASP A 34 -26.86 -2.66 -14.50
N GLY A 35 -28.17 -2.92 -14.50
CA GLY A 35 -28.75 -3.94 -13.63
C GLY A 35 -28.41 -3.65 -12.17
N ASP A 36 -27.80 -4.63 -11.49
CA ASP A 36 -27.41 -4.53 -10.09
C ASP A 36 -26.02 -3.89 -9.87
N LEU A 37 -25.34 -3.49 -10.95
CA LEU A 37 -24.00 -2.91 -10.89
C LEU A 37 -24.03 -1.38 -10.99
N LEU A 38 -23.36 -0.71 -10.05
CA LEU A 38 -23.14 0.73 -10.11
C LEU A 38 -21.77 1.05 -10.72
N TRP A 39 -21.79 1.58 -11.93
CA TRP A 39 -20.59 1.97 -12.68
C TRP A 39 -20.22 3.42 -12.42
N GLY A 40 -18.92 3.70 -12.26
CA GLY A 40 -18.35 5.04 -12.29
C GLY A 40 -17.10 5.20 -11.42
N ARG A 41 -16.43 6.35 -11.49
CA ARG A 41 -15.25 6.64 -10.67
C ARG A 41 -15.64 6.66 -9.19
N GLY A 42 -14.97 5.83 -8.40
CA GLY A 42 -15.12 5.81 -6.95
C GLY A 42 -16.14 4.81 -6.43
N THR A 43 -16.94 4.16 -7.29
CA THR A 43 -18.02 3.26 -6.82
C THR A 43 -17.49 2.04 -6.06
N VAL A 44 -16.25 1.63 -6.38
CA VAL A 44 -15.49 0.59 -5.68
C VAL A 44 -14.46 1.22 -4.76
N ASP A 45 -13.47 1.91 -5.34
CA ASP A 45 -12.34 2.54 -4.64
C ASP A 45 -12.53 4.06 -4.49
N MET A 46 -12.97 4.60 -3.34
CA MET A 46 -13.35 3.89 -2.09
C MET A 46 -14.73 4.28 -1.58
N LYS A 47 -15.53 4.96 -2.42
CA LYS A 47 -16.79 5.60 -2.01
C LYS A 47 -17.87 4.60 -1.61
N GLY A 48 -17.78 3.33 -2.05
CA GLY A 48 -18.65 2.26 -1.57
C GLY A 48 -18.51 2.04 -0.07
N GLY A 49 -17.28 1.89 0.42
CA GLY A 49 -16.96 1.75 1.84
C GLY A 49 -17.35 3.00 2.65
N VAL A 50 -16.99 4.19 2.14
CA VAL A 50 -17.39 5.47 2.75
C VAL A 50 -18.90 5.59 2.90
N ALA A 51 -19.68 5.19 1.88
CA ALA A 51 -21.14 5.22 1.93
C ALA A 51 -21.70 4.28 3.01
N VAL A 52 -21.09 3.10 3.21
CA VAL A 52 -21.45 2.18 4.29
C VAL A 52 -21.18 2.82 5.66
N ALA A 53 -20.01 3.41 5.88
CA ALA A 53 -19.69 4.10 7.13
C ALA A 53 -20.64 5.26 7.43
N LEU A 54 -20.96 6.08 6.44
CA LEU A 54 -21.94 7.17 6.60
C LEU A 54 -23.34 6.64 6.93
N ARG A 55 -23.75 5.52 6.33
CA ARG A 55 -25.03 4.86 6.65
C ARG A 55 -25.04 4.36 8.11
N LEU A 56 -23.94 3.77 8.59
CA LEU A 56 -23.81 3.34 9.99
C LEU A 56 -23.90 4.53 10.94
N ALA A 57 -23.18 5.62 10.66
CA ALA A 57 -23.22 6.84 11.46
C ALA A 57 -24.64 7.43 11.57
N ALA A 58 -25.43 7.37 10.50
CA ALA A 58 -26.78 7.92 10.46
C ALA A 58 -27.85 7.02 11.10
N HIS A 59 -27.66 5.70 11.09
CA HIS A 59 -28.73 4.74 11.42
C HIS A 59 -28.42 3.80 12.59
N VAL A 60 -27.21 3.82 13.14
CA VAL A 60 -26.82 3.02 14.32
C VAL A 60 -26.44 3.98 15.46
N PRO A 61 -27.41 4.60 16.15
CA PRO A 61 -27.13 5.61 17.17
C PRO A 61 -26.57 5.03 18.48
N ALA A 62 -26.74 3.73 18.70
CA ALA A 62 -26.31 3.03 19.91
C ALA A 62 -25.53 1.75 19.55
N PRO A 63 -24.34 1.87 18.94
CA PRO A 63 -23.47 0.74 18.68
C PRO A 63 -23.04 0.05 19.99
N ASN A 64 -22.67 -1.23 19.90
CA ASN A 64 -22.17 -2.01 21.02
C ASN A 64 -20.74 -1.63 21.45
N ARG A 65 -20.03 -0.85 20.62
CA ARG A 65 -18.72 -0.26 20.85
C ARG A 65 -18.75 1.22 20.50
N ASP A 66 -17.88 2.03 21.08
CA ASP A 66 -17.74 3.40 20.60
C ASP A 66 -17.13 3.39 19.19
N LEU A 67 -17.55 4.32 18.35
CA LEU A 67 -17.12 4.40 16.95
C LEU A 67 -16.43 5.72 16.67
N THR A 68 -15.32 5.67 15.95
CA THR A 68 -14.72 6.83 15.28
C THR A 68 -14.85 6.62 13.78
N TYR A 69 -15.37 7.62 13.08
CA TYR A 69 -15.41 7.67 11.61
C TYR A 69 -14.34 8.64 11.12
N VAL A 70 -13.48 8.17 10.20
CA VAL A 70 -12.39 8.97 9.63
C VAL A 70 -12.50 8.96 8.10
N PHE A 71 -12.92 10.10 7.54
CA PHE A 71 -13.00 10.29 6.09
C PHE A 71 -11.86 11.19 5.65
N TYR A 72 -10.82 10.63 5.05
CA TYR A 72 -9.57 11.36 4.78
C TYR A 72 -9.32 11.59 3.29
N ASP A 73 -8.39 12.48 2.98
CA ASP A 73 -8.01 12.92 1.63
C ASP A 73 -6.60 12.45 1.29
N ASN A 74 -6.27 12.43 -0.01
CA ASN A 74 -4.90 12.22 -0.53
C ASN A 74 -4.32 10.83 -0.21
N GLU A 75 -5.13 9.78 -0.27
CA GLU A 75 -4.61 8.41 -0.25
C GLU A 75 -3.79 8.11 -1.51
N GLU A 76 -4.27 8.57 -2.66
CA GLU A 76 -3.84 8.15 -4.00
C GLU A 76 -2.59 8.91 -4.51
N VAL A 77 -1.84 9.52 -3.59
CA VAL A 77 -0.69 10.39 -3.88
C VAL A 77 0.48 10.08 -2.95
N GLU A 78 1.55 10.88 -3.03
CA GLU A 78 2.74 10.74 -2.19
C GLU A 78 2.37 10.72 -0.69
N ALA A 79 2.93 9.76 0.06
CA ALA A 79 2.60 9.50 1.47
C ALA A 79 2.73 10.73 2.39
N ALA A 80 3.57 11.71 2.05
CA ALA A 80 3.70 12.95 2.80
C ALA A 80 2.40 13.80 2.81
N LYS A 81 1.59 13.69 1.75
CA LYS A 81 0.33 14.44 1.57
C LYS A 81 -0.89 13.71 2.15
N ASN A 82 -0.74 12.44 2.51
CA ASN A 82 -1.80 11.58 2.98
C ASN A 82 -2.53 12.15 4.21
N GLY A 83 -3.86 12.21 4.12
CA GLY A 83 -4.74 12.81 5.11
C GLY A 83 -4.80 12.03 6.41
N LEU A 84 -4.79 10.70 6.37
CA LEU A 84 -4.76 9.87 7.58
C LEU A 84 -3.43 10.05 8.32
N GLY A 85 -2.31 10.02 7.59
CA GLY A 85 -0.98 10.31 8.13
C GLY A 85 -0.87 11.72 8.69
N ARG A 86 -1.53 12.71 8.07
CA ARG A 86 -1.63 14.07 8.62
C ARG A 86 -2.41 14.11 9.93
N VAL A 87 -3.51 13.36 10.05
CA VAL A 87 -4.25 13.22 11.33
C VAL A 87 -3.38 12.52 12.37
N ALA A 88 -2.76 11.39 12.04
CA ALA A 88 -1.89 10.65 12.97
C ALA A 88 -0.76 11.50 13.55
N ARG A 89 -0.14 12.38 12.76
CA ARG A 89 0.96 13.25 13.24
C ARG A 89 0.50 14.39 14.14
N ASN A 90 -0.68 14.96 13.88
CA ASN A 90 -1.11 16.20 14.55
C ASN A 90 -2.18 15.96 15.63
N HIS A 91 -2.97 14.91 15.49
CA HIS A 91 -4.09 14.53 16.35
C HIS A 91 -4.17 12.99 16.51
N PRO A 92 -3.11 12.32 16.98
CA PRO A 92 -3.10 10.86 17.14
C PRO A 92 -4.24 10.36 18.05
N GLU A 93 -4.66 11.17 19.03
CA GLU A 93 -5.76 10.86 19.94
C GLU A 93 -7.13 10.72 19.25
N TRP A 94 -7.27 11.22 18.02
CA TRP A 94 -8.47 11.02 17.21
C TRP A 94 -8.52 9.64 16.56
N LEU A 95 -7.37 9.00 16.39
CA LEU A 95 -7.24 7.66 15.80
C LEU A 95 -7.13 6.56 16.85
N ALA A 96 -7.13 6.91 18.13
CA ALA A 96 -7.09 5.95 19.23
C ALA A 96 -8.34 5.06 19.23
N GLY A 97 -8.12 3.75 19.18
CA GLY A 97 -9.14 2.71 19.25
C GLY A 97 -8.51 1.33 19.41
N ASP A 98 -9.33 0.36 19.80
CA ASP A 98 -8.93 -1.03 20.03
C ASP A 98 -8.84 -1.86 18.74
N PHE A 99 -9.45 -1.35 17.67
CA PHE A 99 -9.47 -1.98 16.35
C PHE A 99 -9.80 -0.95 15.27
N ALA A 100 -9.20 -1.09 14.09
CA ALA A 100 -9.56 -0.29 12.92
C ALA A 100 -10.02 -1.17 11.75
N VAL A 101 -11.00 -0.67 11.01
CA VAL A 101 -11.44 -1.24 9.73
C VAL A 101 -11.24 -0.17 8.67
N LEU A 102 -10.32 -0.41 7.75
CA LEU A 102 -10.15 0.38 6.55
C LEU A 102 -11.11 -0.17 5.49
N LEU A 103 -12.04 0.64 5.04
CA LEU A 103 -13.18 0.22 4.23
C LEU A 103 -12.84 0.03 2.74
N GLU A 104 -11.63 -0.45 2.47
CA GLU A 104 -11.11 -0.68 1.12
C GLU A 104 -11.93 -1.76 0.41
N PRO A 105 -11.97 -1.76 -0.93
CA PRO A 105 -12.75 -2.75 -1.66
C PRO A 105 -12.08 -4.13 -1.61
N THR A 106 -12.59 -5.00 -0.74
CA THR A 106 -12.08 -6.38 -0.57
C THR A 106 -13.01 -7.46 -1.15
N GLY A 107 -14.13 -7.06 -1.75
CA GLY A 107 -15.20 -7.99 -2.13
C GLY A 107 -15.92 -8.58 -0.91
N SER A 108 -16.01 -7.82 0.18
CA SER A 108 -16.61 -8.23 1.46
C SER A 108 -15.88 -9.38 2.17
N VAL A 109 -14.63 -9.64 1.80
CA VAL A 109 -13.74 -10.55 2.54
C VAL A 109 -12.89 -9.73 3.52
N VAL A 110 -12.67 -10.23 4.73
CA VAL A 110 -11.72 -9.60 5.65
C VAL A 110 -10.30 -9.84 5.16
N GLU A 111 -9.57 -8.76 4.88
CA GLU A 111 -8.17 -8.82 4.51
C GLU A 111 -7.33 -8.40 5.71
N GLY A 112 -6.58 -9.33 6.30
CA GLY A 112 -5.81 -9.04 7.50
C GLY A 112 -4.53 -8.26 7.17
N GLY A 113 -4.30 -7.14 7.87
CA GLY A 113 -3.04 -6.41 7.78
C GLY A 113 -2.73 -5.88 6.37
N CYS A 114 -1.44 -5.77 6.03
CA CYS A 114 -0.96 -5.45 4.68
C CYS A 114 0.53 -5.74 4.50
N ASN A 115 0.93 -5.99 3.25
CA ASN A 115 2.34 -6.00 2.88
C ASN A 115 2.95 -4.60 3.02
N GLY A 116 4.23 -4.56 3.41
CA GLY A 116 5.04 -3.36 3.28
C GLY A 116 5.35 -3.04 1.81
N THR A 117 5.81 -1.82 1.56
CA THR A 117 6.25 -1.38 0.23
C THR A 117 7.57 -0.64 0.31
N LEU A 118 8.44 -0.90 -0.65
CA LEU A 118 9.73 -0.23 -0.79
C LEU A 118 9.96 0.04 -2.29
N ARG A 119 10.39 1.24 -2.62
CA ARG A 119 10.87 1.60 -3.96
C ARG A 119 12.35 1.93 -3.90
N ALA A 120 13.10 1.39 -4.85
CA ALA A 120 14.52 1.66 -4.98
C ALA A 120 14.90 1.92 -6.43
N ALA A 121 15.90 2.76 -6.63
CA ALA A 121 16.57 2.98 -7.90
C ALA A 121 17.87 2.17 -7.92
N VAL A 122 17.97 1.27 -8.90
CA VAL A 122 19.18 0.48 -9.19
C VAL A 122 19.92 1.16 -10.33
N ALA A 123 21.03 1.83 -10.03
CA ALA A 123 21.82 2.57 -11.00
C ALA A 123 22.88 1.67 -11.65
N VAL A 124 22.92 1.74 -12.98
CA VAL A 124 23.88 1.02 -13.82
C VAL A 124 24.77 2.04 -14.51
N PRO A 125 26.08 2.09 -14.19
CA PRO A 125 27.01 3.00 -14.81
C PRO A 125 27.49 2.48 -16.17
N GLY A 126 27.96 3.39 -17.00
CA GLY A 126 28.57 3.13 -18.30
C GLY A 126 29.63 4.19 -18.61
N THR A 127 29.97 4.33 -19.88
CA THR A 127 30.91 5.37 -20.35
C THR A 127 30.46 5.85 -21.71
N ALA A 128 30.25 7.16 -21.82
CA ALA A 128 29.72 7.77 -23.03
C ALA A 128 30.72 7.66 -24.18
N ALA A 129 30.21 7.35 -25.37
CA ALA A 129 30.98 7.31 -26.59
C ALA A 129 30.10 7.69 -27.78
N HIS A 130 30.71 8.14 -28.87
CA HIS A 130 29.99 8.27 -30.14
C HIS A 130 29.54 6.87 -30.59
N SER A 131 28.27 6.70 -30.95
CA SER A 131 27.68 5.41 -31.37
C SER A 131 28.46 4.72 -32.51
N ALA A 132 29.00 5.48 -33.47
CA ALA A 132 29.88 4.95 -34.53
C ALA A 132 31.28 4.47 -34.05
N ARG A 133 31.65 4.77 -32.80
CA ARG A 133 32.88 4.31 -32.13
C ARG A 133 32.53 3.72 -30.75
N TRP A 134 31.47 2.92 -30.72
CA TRP A 134 30.85 2.41 -29.50
C TRP A 134 31.83 1.64 -28.60
N TRP A 135 32.85 1.00 -29.17
CA TRP A 135 33.89 0.25 -28.45
C TRP A 135 34.78 1.12 -27.55
N MET A 136 34.71 2.45 -27.67
CA MET A 136 35.42 3.38 -26.79
C MET A 136 34.65 3.67 -25.49
N GLY A 137 33.44 3.13 -25.33
CA GLY A 137 32.60 3.32 -24.16
C GLY A 137 32.01 2.01 -23.64
N ALA A 138 31.11 2.14 -22.67
CA ALA A 138 30.38 1.03 -22.06
C ALA A 138 28.89 1.39 -22.00
N ASN A 139 28.04 0.57 -22.61
CA ASN A 139 26.62 0.88 -22.75
C ASN A 139 25.85 0.49 -21.48
N ALA A 140 25.44 1.48 -20.69
CA ALA A 140 24.74 1.27 -19.44
C ALA A 140 23.33 0.63 -19.62
N ILE A 141 22.64 0.91 -20.74
CA ILE A 141 21.35 0.29 -21.04
C ILE A 141 21.52 -1.21 -21.31
N HIS A 142 22.58 -1.60 -22.03
CA HIS A 142 22.86 -3.01 -22.26
C HIS A 142 23.22 -3.73 -20.95
N ALA A 143 24.03 -3.09 -20.09
CA ALA A 143 24.39 -3.63 -18.78
C ALA A 143 23.19 -3.78 -17.83
N ALA A 144 22.14 -2.94 -17.98
CA ALA A 144 20.90 -3.08 -17.22
C ALA A 144 20.15 -4.39 -17.50
N GLY A 145 20.52 -5.13 -18.55
CA GLY A 145 20.04 -6.49 -18.80
C GLY A 145 20.22 -7.42 -17.60
N GLU A 146 21.35 -7.32 -16.87
CA GLU A 146 21.60 -8.15 -15.70
C GLU A 146 20.58 -7.87 -14.57
N VAL A 147 20.23 -6.61 -14.34
CA VAL A 147 19.21 -6.23 -13.33
C VAL A 147 17.86 -6.84 -13.67
N LEU A 148 17.47 -6.79 -14.95
CA LEU A 148 16.22 -7.37 -15.44
C LEU A 148 16.22 -8.89 -15.40
N ASP A 149 17.37 -9.53 -15.65
CA ASP A 149 17.53 -10.98 -15.56
C ASP A 149 17.41 -11.47 -14.11
N ARG A 150 18.01 -10.75 -13.14
CA ARG A 150 17.84 -11.04 -11.70
C ARG A 150 16.37 -10.94 -11.28
N LEU A 151 15.66 -9.91 -11.75
CA LEU A 151 14.22 -9.77 -11.51
C LEU A 151 13.40 -10.89 -12.15
N ARG A 152 13.74 -11.29 -13.39
CA ARG A 152 13.05 -12.39 -14.08
C ARG A 152 13.26 -13.74 -13.37
N ALA A 153 14.43 -13.95 -12.79
CA ALA A 153 14.76 -15.14 -12.03
C ALA A 153 14.25 -15.11 -10.57
N TYR A 154 13.84 -13.93 -10.08
CA TYR A 154 13.41 -13.75 -8.70
C TYR A 154 12.16 -14.59 -8.41
N ARG A 155 12.23 -15.39 -7.33
CA ARG A 155 11.09 -16.15 -6.81
C ARG A 155 10.62 -15.47 -5.53
N PRO A 156 9.47 -14.79 -5.56
CA PRO A 156 8.94 -14.16 -4.35
C PRO A 156 8.61 -15.21 -3.30
N ALA A 157 8.83 -14.86 -2.03
CA ALA A 157 8.45 -15.72 -0.92
C ALA A 157 6.93 -15.66 -0.69
N GLU A 158 6.41 -16.75 -0.15
CA GLU A 158 5.12 -16.80 0.51
C GLU A 158 5.40 -17.03 1.99
N VAL A 159 4.94 -16.10 2.83
CA VAL A 159 5.28 -16.07 4.26
C VAL A 159 4.00 -16.16 5.07
N GLU A 160 3.92 -17.16 5.94
CA GLU A 160 2.83 -17.26 6.90
C GLU A 160 3.07 -16.30 8.07
N VAL A 161 2.12 -15.38 8.31
CA VAL A 161 2.10 -14.47 9.45
C VAL A 161 0.74 -14.58 10.11
N ASP A 162 0.74 -15.03 11.37
CA ASP A 162 -0.43 -15.12 12.24
C ASP A 162 -1.62 -15.86 11.56
N GLY A 163 -1.32 -16.93 10.81
CA GLY A 163 -2.30 -17.79 10.15
C GLY A 163 -2.74 -17.35 8.74
N LEU A 164 -2.17 -16.26 8.20
CA LEU A 164 -2.40 -15.81 6.83
C LEU A 164 -1.11 -15.88 6.01
N VAL A 165 -1.22 -16.30 4.74
CA VAL A 165 -0.08 -16.39 3.83
C VAL A 165 0.01 -15.10 3.01
N TYR A 166 1.07 -14.32 3.21
CA TYR A 166 1.39 -13.10 2.48
C TYR A 166 2.33 -13.41 1.32
N ARG A 167 1.99 -12.94 0.12
CA ARG A 167 2.84 -13.12 -1.05
C ARG A 167 3.68 -11.86 -1.28
N GLU A 168 4.99 -12.04 -1.31
CA GLU A 168 5.92 -10.95 -1.64
C GLU A 168 5.99 -10.70 -3.16
N GLY A 169 6.65 -9.63 -3.58
CA GLY A 169 6.89 -9.37 -4.99
C GLY A 169 7.94 -8.31 -5.23
N LEU A 170 8.91 -8.57 -6.12
CA LEU A 170 9.95 -7.62 -6.51
C LEU A 170 9.90 -7.43 -8.03
N ASN A 171 9.57 -6.23 -8.49
CA ASN A 171 9.30 -5.96 -9.91
C ASN A 171 9.99 -4.68 -10.37
N ALA A 172 10.47 -4.65 -11.62
CA ALA A 172 10.79 -3.39 -12.29
C ALA A 172 9.49 -2.65 -12.62
N VAL A 173 9.40 -1.39 -12.20
CA VAL A 173 8.25 -0.51 -12.43
C VAL A 173 8.62 0.74 -13.24
N GLY A 174 9.89 0.89 -13.59
CA GLY A 174 10.38 1.94 -14.48
C GLY A 174 11.81 1.67 -14.91
N ILE A 175 12.17 2.17 -16.10
CA ILE A 175 13.55 2.14 -16.60
C ILE A 175 13.81 3.43 -17.38
N THR A 176 14.94 4.08 -17.09
CA THR A 176 15.36 5.31 -17.78
C THR A 176 16.83 5.22 -18.17
N GLY A 177 17.17 5.76 -19.33
CA GLY A 177 18.54 5.76 -19.86
C GLY A 177 18.55 6.32 -21.28
N GLY A 178 19.72 6.75 -21.75
CA GLY A 178 19.87 7.40 -23.05
C GLY A 178 19.90 8.93 -22.93
N VAL A 179 20.69 9.55 -23.81
CA VAL A 179 20.86 11.01 -23.89
C VAL A 179 20.55 11.53 -25.29
N ALA A 180 21.14 10.91 -26.31
CA ALA A 180 20.92 11.25 -27.72
C ALA A 180 21.04 10.01 -28.61
N GLY A 181 20.40 10.03 -29.78
CA GLY A 181 20.35 8.88 -30.70
C GLY A 181 21.71 8.44 -31.26
N ASN A 182 22.76 9.24 -31.10
CA ASN A 182 24.12 8.96 -31.57
C ASN A 182 25.14 8.81 -30.44
N VAL A 183 24.72 8.70 -29.17
CA VAL A 183 25.59 8.58 -27.99
C VAL A 183 25.32 7.27 -27.26
N ILE A 184 26.38 6.52 -26.95
CA ILE A 184 26.32 5.37 -26.05
C ILE A 184 25.99 5.89 -24.65
N PRO A 185 24.90 5.40 -24.01
CA PRO A 185 24.50 5.87 -22.69
C PRO A 185 25.49 5.46 -21.61
N ASP A 186 25.87 6.41 -20.77
CA ASP A 186 26.74 6.24 -19.62
C ASP A 186 25.98 6.01 -18.31
N ARG A 187 24.64 6.07 -18.34
CA ARG A 187 23.79 5.82 -17.19
C ARG A 187 22.47 5.19 -17.59
N CYS A 188 22.05 4.20 -16.83
CA CYS A 188 20.70 3.65 -16.83
C CYS A 188 20.24 3.45 -15.39
N VAL A 189 18.96 3.66 -15.11
CA VAL A 189 18.36 3.42 -13.80
C VAL A 189 17.13 2.54 -13.99
N VAL A 190 17.09 1.42 -13.24
CA VAL A 190 15.90 0.57 -13.13
C VAL A 190 15.24 0.87 -11.78
N THR A 191 14.01 1.37 -11.81
CA THR A 191 13.20 1.55 -10.60
C THR A 191 12.51 0.23 -10.27
N VAL A 192 12.74 -0.28 -9.06
CA VAL A 192 12.13 -1.51 -8.57
C VAL A 192 11.15 -1.21 -7.44
N ASN A 193 10.05 -1.95 -7.39
CA ASN A 193 9.11 -1.96 -6.26
C ASN A 193 9.12 -3.33 -5.60
N TYR A 194 9.39 -3.34 -4.30
CA TYR A 194 9.36 -4.50 -3.45
C TYR A 194 8.14 -4.44 -2.52
N ARG A 195 7.30 -5.48 -2.59
CA ARG A 195 6.23 -5.78 -1.63
C ARG A 195 6.73 -6.88 -0.72
N PHE A 196 6.79 -6.62 0.58
CA PHE A 196 7.35 -7.54 1.56
C PHE A 196 6.33 -7.86 2.65
N ALA A 197 6.38 -9.09 3.16
CA ALA A 197 5.45 -9.55 4.18
C ALA A 197 5.66 -8.78 5.50
N PRO A 198 4.60 -8.67 6.35
CA PRO A 198 4.67 -7.93 7.60
C PRO A 198 5.51 -8.61 8.70
N ASP A 199 6.25 -9.67 8.37
CA ASP A 199 7.30 -10.26 9.20
C ASP A 199 8.60 -9.44 9.18
N LYS A 200 8.78 -8.59 8.16
CA LYS A 200 10.00 -7.78 7.97
C LYS A 200 9.77 -6.32 8.33
N SER A 201 10.81 -5.73 8.90
CA SER A 201 10.99 -4.27 8.98
C SER A 201 11.41 -3.70 7.62
N VAL A 202 11.25 -2.38 7.47
CA VAL A 202 11.76 -1.65 6.29
C VAL A 202 13.28 -1.83 6.11
N ALA A 203 14.03 -1.92 7.20
CA ALA A 203 15.48 -2.13 7.16
C ALA A 203 15.84 -3.52 6.59
N GLU A 204 15.18 -4.58 7.07
CA GLU A 204 15.38 -5.94 6.55
C GLU A 204 14.95 -6.05 5.07
N ALA A 205 13.85 -5.41 4.70
CA ALA A 205 13.42 -5.34 3.31
C ALA A 205 14.44 -4.60 2.42
N ALA A 206 15.04 -3.51 2.91
CA ALA A 206 16.08 -2.78 2.21
C ALA A 206 17.34 -3.62 2.01
N ASP A 207 17.77 -4.35 3.03
CA ASP A 207 18.94 -5.21 2.98
C ASP A 207 18.73 -6.39 2.03
N HIS A 208 17.51 -6.94 1.98
CA HIS A 208 17.13 -7.94 0.99
C HIS A 208 17.25 -7.39 -0.44
N VAL A 209 16.71 -6.20 -0.71
CA VAL A 209 16.81 -5.57 -2.04
C VAL A 209 18.28 -5.31 -2.42
N ARG A 210 19.11 -4.82 -1.50
CA ARG A 210 20.55 -4.63 -1.74
C ARG A 210 21.25 -5.95 -2.05
N LYS A 211 20.87 -7.04 -1.35
CA LYS A 211 21.42 -8.37 -1.59
C LYS A 211 21.02 -8.93 -2.97
N VAL A 212 19.77 -8.74 -3.39
CA VAL A 212 19.31 -9.16 -4.73
C VAL A 212 20.09 -8.42 -5.82
N PHE A 213 20.39 -7.13 -5.62
CA PHE A 213 21.13 -6.29 -6.57
C PHE A 213 22.59 -6.05 -6.14
N ASP A 214 23.22 -7.02 -5.46
CA ASP A 214 24.63 -6.93 -5.08
C ASP A 214 25.52 -6.64 -6.31
N GLY A 215 26.47 -5.71 -6.14
CA GLY A 215 27.30 -5.17 -7.22
C GLY A 215 26.72 -3.95 -7.96
N PHE A 216 25.48 -3.54 -7.69
CA PHE A 216 24.90 -2.30 -8.21
C PHE A 216 24.78 -1.22 -7.12
N ASP A 217 24.72 0.04 -7.55
CA ASP A 217 24.36 1.15 -6.66
C ASP A 217 22.84 1.18 -6.46
N VAL A 218 22.38 0.94 -5.23
CA VAL A 218 20.98 0.82 -4.85
C VAL A 218 20.61 1.92 -3.88
N SER A 219 19.72 2.82 -4.30
CA SER A 219 19.20 3.91 -3.48
C SER A 219 17.71 3.75 -3.24
N LEU A 220 17.28 3.77 -1.97
CA LEU A 220 15.86 3.77 -1.63
C LEU A 220 15.27 5.16 -1.94
N THR A 221 14.10 5.17 -2.58
CA THR A 221 13.40 6.40 -2.95
C THR A 221 12.12 6.60 -2.16
N ASP A 222 11.52 5.51 -1.66
CA ASP A 222 10.31 5.54 -0.84
C ASP A 222 10.15 4.21 -0.10
N SER A 223 9.53 4.23 1.07
CA SER A 223 9.24 3.02 1.85
C SER A 223 8.15 3.23 2.88
N ALA A 224 7.35 2.20 3.12
CA ALA A 224 6.41 2.13 4.23
C ALA A 224 6.38 0.69 4.80
N PRO A 225 6.24 0.54 6.14
CA PRO A 225 6.11 -0.77 6.76
C PRO A 225 4.79 -1.45 6.36
N GLY A 226 4.74 -2.77 6.51
CA GLY A 226 3.50 -3.53 6.45
C GLY A 226 2.75 -3.50 7.78
N ALA A 227 1.58 -4.12 7.82
CA ALA A 227 0.78 -4.31 9.01
C ALA A 227 0.55 -5.79 9.26
N ARG A 228 0.80 -6.25 10.48
CA ARG A 228 0.40 -7.59 10.91
C ARG A 228 -1.12 -7.64 11.05
N PRO A 229 -1.76 -8.81 10.84
CA PRO A 229 -3.21 -8.89 10.74
C PRO A 229 -3.95 -8.71 12.07
N GLY A 230 -3.34 -9.08 13.21
CA GLY A 230 -3.92 -8.84 14.52
C GLY A 230 -5.29 -9.50 14.79
N LEU A 231 -5.66 -10.52 14.00
CA LEU A 231 -7.00 -11.13 14.03
C LEU A 231 -7.35 -11.87 15.32
N ALA A 232 -6.35 -12.18 16.15
CA ALA A 232 -6.56 -12.75 17.48
C ALA A 232 -7.03 -11.73 18.53
N HIS A 233 -6.95 -10.42 18.23
CA HIS A 233 -7.44 -9.39 19.14
C HIS A 233 -8.96 -9.53 19.35
N PRO A 234 -9.50 -9.40 20.58
CA PRO A 234 -10.91 -9.66 20.86
C PRO A 234 -11.89 -8.90 19.95
N ALA A 235 -11.64 -7.62 19.69
CA ALA A 235 -12.44 -6.80 18.78
C ALA A 235 -12.37 -7.28 17.32
N ALA A 236 -11.18 -7.67 16.84
CA ALA A 236 -10.97 -8.18 15.48
C ALA A 236 -11.60 -9.57 15.29
N ALA A 237 -11.46 -10.46 16.29
CA ALA A 237 -12.08 -11.78 16.29
C ALA A 237 -13.61 -11.68 16.32
N SER A 238 -14.17 -10.76 17.12
CA SER A 238 -15.60 -10.46 17.16
C SER A 238 -16.11 -9.96 15.81
N PHE A 239 -15.35 -9.10 15.13
CA PHE A 239 -15.67 -8.62 13.79
C PHE A 239 -15.64 -9.75 12.76
N LEU A 240 -14.59 -10.57 12.76
CA LEU A 240 -14.46 -11.71 11.85
C LEU A 240 -15.60 -12.72 12.01
N ALA A 241 -16.00 -13.01 13.26
CA ALA A 241 -17.14 -13.89 13.53
C ALA A 241 -18.47 -13.31 13.03
N ALA A 242 -18.63 -11.98 13.06
CA ALA A 242 -19.84 -11.30 12.58
C ALA A 242 -19.91 -11.21 11.05
N VAL A 243 -18.77 -10.98 10.37
CA VAL A 243 -18.70 -10.96 8.90
C VAL A 243 -18.84 -12.36 8.33
N GLY A 244 -18.22 -13.35 8.98
CA GLY A 244 -18.13 -14.72 8.48
C GLY A 244 -17.13 -14.86 7.33
N GLY A 245 -17.01 -16.08 6.80
CA GLY A 245 -16.06 -16.41 5.74
C GLY A 245 -14.65 -16.72 6.25
N THR A 246 -13.70 -16.83 5.32
CA THR A 246 -12.28 -17.09 5.61
C THR A 246 -11.48 -15.84 5.30
N PRO A 247 -10.75 -15.26 6.27
CA PRO A 247 -9.92 -14.09 6.02
C PRO A 247 -8.76 -14.46 5.08
N ARG A 248 -8.23 -13.46 4.38
CA ARG A 248 -7.02 -13.61 3.55
C ARG A 248 -6.00 -12.52 3.84
N ALA A 249 -4.76 -12.72 3.42
CA ALA A 249 -3.74 -11.68 3.49
C ALA A 249 -4.05 -10.53 2.51
N LYS A 250 -3.72 -9.31 2.90
CA LYS A 250 -3.68 -8.16 2.00
C LYS A 250 -2.30 -8.07 1.35
N ASP A 251 -2.19 -8.48 0.08
CA ASP A 251 -0.91 -8.44 -0.65
C ASP A 251 -0.48 -7.02 -1.08
N GLY A 252 -1.43 -6.08 -1.09
CA GLY A 252 -1.17 -4.66 -1.32
C GLY A 252 -0.68 -3.94 -0.06
N TRP A 253 -0.30 -2.68 -0.23
CA TRP A 253 -0.15 -1.74 0.89
C TRP A 253 -1.42 -0.91 0.99
N THR A 254 -1.86 -0.64 2.22
CA THR A 254 -2.96 0.27 2.52
C THR A 254 -2.66 1.04 3.80
N ASP A 255 -3.45 2.07 4.05
CA ASP A 255 -3.38 2.90 5.26
C ASP A 255 -3.66 2.14 6.59
N VAL A 256 -3.99 0.84 6.53
CA VAL A 256 -4.00 -0.11 7.65
C VAL A 256 -2.67 -0.08 8.42
N ALA A 257 -1.53 0.09 7.71
CA ALA A 257 -0.21 0.20 8.33
C ALA A 257 -0.09 1.36 9.32
N ARG A 258 -0.83 2.46 9.13
CA ARG A 258 -0.79 3.60 10.03
C ARG A 258 -1.47 3.32 11.36
N PHE A 259 -2.51 2.48 11.37
CA PHE A 259 -3.14 2.04 12.61
C PHE A 259 -2.24 1.06 13.37
N ALA A 260 -1.52 0.19 12.66
CA ALA A 260 -0.53 -0.69 13.27
C ALA A 260 0.61 0.10 13.95
N GLU A 261 1.08 1.20 13.35
CA GLU A 261 2.05 2.12 13.97
C GLU A 261 1.51 2.78 15.26
N LEU A 262 0.18 2.95 15.37
CA LEU A 262 -0.49 3.44 16.58
C LEU A 262 -0.79 2.33 17.61
N GLY A 263 -0.40 1.09 17.33
CA GLY A 263 -0.63 -0.06 18.19
C GLY A 263 -2.03 -0.66 18.12
N ALA A 264 -2.86 -0.22 17.16
CA ALA A 264 -4.20 -0.76 16.94
C ALA A 264 -4.18 -1.83 15.81
N PRO A 265 -4.70 -3.05 16.05
CA PRO A 265 -4.89 -4.02 14.97
C PRO A 265 -5.86 -3.47 13.93
N ALA A 266 -5.60 -3.78 12.66
CA ALA A 266 -6.39 -3.22 11.56
C ALA A 266 -6.55 -4.22 10.40
N VAL A 267 -7.71 -4.14 9.76
CA VAL A 267 -8.11 -4.91 8.56
C VAL A 267 -8.63 -3.99 7.48
#